data_AF-F4QHW9-F1
#
_entry.id   AF-F4QHW9-F1
#
_cell.length_a   1.000
_cell.length_b   1.000
_cell.length_c   1.000
_cell.angle_alpha   90.00
_cell.angle_beta   90.00
_cell.angle_gamma   90.00
#
_symmetry.space_group_name_H-M   'P 1'
#
loop_
_entity.id
_entity.type
_entity.pdbx_description
1 polymer ?
#
loop_
_entity_poly.entity_id
_entity_poly.type
_entity_poly.pdbx_seq_one_letter_code
_entity_poly.pdbx_strand_id
1 'polypeptide(L)'
;MRLGKAKQKEGGFTLAEAVMALLVVSLAMAGLMQVNRMIAQGERRGLADRRVEASRRSFVNELRQTLTPLQPLRDAKVSGDAEGLSYPCANGECALRPPNGRLVYLSEGAVHTAWPPAPVSDQPPPRLSAVLWQDGDGKNLATVKFPVEHEADCLFDMISRTCLQPQSSASAS
;
A
#
# COMPACT_ATOMS: atom_id res chain seq x y z
N MET A 1 -42.58 -28.44 58.66
CA MET A 1 -41.80 -28.52 57.41
C MET A 1 -41.37 -29.97 57.19
N ARG A 2 -41.96 -30.68 56.22
CA ARG A 2 -41.60 -32.06 55.88
C ARG A 2 -40.83 -32.06 54.55
N LEU A 3 -39.54 -32.37 54.62
CA LEU A 3 -38.70 -32.68 53.47
C LEU A 3 -39.11 -34.06 52.93
N GLY A 4 -39.77 -34.08 51.77
CA GLY A 4 -40.08 -35.30 51.04
C GLY A 4 -38.79 -35.92 50.49
N LYS A 5 -38.49 -37.16 50.92
CA LYS A 5 -37.39 -37.96 50.38
C LYS A 5 -37.74 -38.41 48.97
N ALA A 6 -37.02 -37.90 47.96
CA ALA A 6 -37.07 -38.44 46.61
C ALA A 6 -36.40 -39.82 46.60
N LYS A 7 -37.17 -40.84 46.22
CA LYS A 7 -36.72 -42.23 46.08
C LYS A 7 -35.93 -42.33 44.78
N GLN A 8 -34.60 -42.33 44.85
CA GLN A 8 -33.74 -42.59 43.69
C GLN A 8 -33.97 -44.04 43.23
N LYS A 9 -34.49 -44.21 42.01
CA LYS A 9 -34.48 -45.50 41.32
C LYS A 9 -33.05 -45.71 40.83
N GLU A 10 -32.39 -46.74 41.35
CA GLU A 10 -31.14 -47.28 40.81
C GLU A 10 -31.44 -47.94 39.46
N GLY A 11 -31.52 -47.14 38.40
CA GLY A 11 -31.51 -47.65 37.04
C GLY A 11 -30.09 -48.08 36.71
N GLY A 12 -29.85 -49.39 36.63
CA GLY A 12 -28.59 -49.90 36.10
C GLY A 12 -28.39 -49.38 34.68
N PHE A 13 -27.26 -48.72 34.42
CA PHE A 13 -26.91 -48.22 33.10
C PHE A 13 -26.95 -49.38 32.10
N THR A 14 -27.83 -49.28 31.11
CA THR A 14 -27.90 -50.27 30.05
C THR A 14 -26.69 -50.07 29.13
N LEU A 15 -26.09 -51.15 28.63
CA LEU A 15 -24.92 -51.09 27.74
C LEU A 15 -25.17 -50.19 26.51
N ALA A 16 -26.42 -50.12 26.03
CA ALA A 16 -26.84 -49.25 24.94
C ALA A 16 -26.69 -47.75 25.26
N GLU A 17 -26.97 -47.35 26.50
CA GLU A 17 -26.87 -45.96 26.94
C GLU A 17 -25.41 -45.49 26.96
N ALA A 18 -24.50 -46.35 27.42
CA ALA A 18 -23.07 -46.06 27.41
C ALA A 18 -22.52 -45.88 25.98
N VAL A 19 -22.99 -46.69 25.02
CA VAL A 19 -22.58 -46.58 23.62
C VAL A 19 -23.08 -45.27 22.99
N MET A 20 -24.32 -44.88 23.25
CA MET A 20 -24.87 -43.62 22.73
C MET A 20 -24.11 -42.40 23.29
N ALA A 21 -23.75 -42.42 24.58
CA ALA A 21 -22.94 -41.37 25.18
C ALA A 21 -21.57 -41.24 24.48
N LEU A 22 -20.89 -42.35 24.21
CA LEU A 22 -19.60 -42.35 23.52
C LEU A 22 -19.70 -41.81 22.08
N LEU A 23 -20.77 -42.16 21.36
CA LEU A 23 -21.02 -41.63 20.01
C LEU A 23 -21.22 -40.12 20.02
N VAL A 24 -22.01 -39.59 20.95
CA VAL A 24 -22.22 -38.13 21.07
C VAL A 24 -20.91 -37.42 21.41
N VAL A 25 -20.10 -37.97 22.31
CA VAL A 25 -18.81 -37.39 22.69
C VAL A 25 -17.82 -37.40 21.53
N SER A 26 -17.70 -38.52 20.80
CA SER A 26 -16.81 -38.61 19.63
C SER A 26 -17.21 -37.66 18.51
N LEU A 27 -18.51 -37.50 18.23
CA LEU A 27 -19.01 -36.55 17.25
C LEU A 27 -18.73 -35.10 17.68
N ALA A 28 -18.92 -34.79 18.96
CA ALA A 28 -18.60 -33.47 19.51
C ALA A 28 -17.09 -33.16 19.38
N MET A 29 -16.21 -34.12 19.69
CA MET A 29 -14.77 -33.97 19.52
C MET A 29 -14.38 -33.77 18.05
N ALA A 30 -14.99 -34.50 17.12
CA ALA A 30 -14.75 -34.33 15.68
C ALA A 30 -15.15 -32.93 15.19
N GLY A 31 -16.30 -32.42 15.65
CA GLY A 31 -16.75 -31.06 15.35
C GLY A 31 -15.78 -29.99 15.85
N LEU A 32 -15.28 -30.12 17.09
CA LEU A 32 -14.31 -29.20 17.67
C LEU A 32 -12.98 -29.19 16.90
N MET A 33 -12.49 -30.36 16.46
CA MET A 33 -11.28 -30.43 15.63
C MET A 33 -11.44 -29.70 14.29
N GLN A 34 -12.62 -29.78 13.67
CA GLN A 34 -12.88 -29.11 12.40
C GLN A 34 -12.90 -27.58 12.56
N VAL A 35 -13.51 -27.06 13.63
CA VAL A 35 -13.52 -25.62 13.94
C VAL A 35 -12.11 -25.10 14.20
N ASN A 36 -11.31 -25.81 15.02
CA ASN A 36 -9.93 -25.41 15.31
C ASN A 36 -9.05 -25.35 14.06
N ARG A 37 -9.26 -26.26 13.10
CA ARG A 37 -8.55 -26.22 11.80
C ARG A 37 -8.93 -24.99 10.98
N MET A 38 -10.20 -24.60 10.96
CA MET A 38 -10.64 -23.40 10.24
C MET A 38 -10.07 -22.12 10.86
N ILE A 39 -10.06 -22.03 12.20
CA ILE A 39 -9.48 -20.88 12.92
C ILE A 39 -7.98 -20.77 12.62
N ALA A 40 -7.24 -21.88 12.73
CA ALA A 40 -5.81 -21.91 12.44
C ALA A 40 -5.48 -21.51 10.99
N GLN A 41 -6.35 -21.86 10.03
CA GLN A 41 -6.21 -21.42 8.65
C GLN A 41 -6.53 -19.93 8.47
N GLY A 42 -7.55 -19.42 9.17
CA GLY A 42 -7.92 -18.01 9.16
C GLY A 42 -6.80 -17.10 9.67
N GLU A 43 -6.17 -17.47 10.78
CA GLU A 43 -5.06 -16.71 11.37
C GLU A 43 -3.86 -16.61 10.40
N ARG A 44 -3.51 -17.71 9.73
CA ARG A 44 -2.41 -17.73 8.76
C ARG A 44 -2.63 -16.77 7.59
N ARG A 45 -3.87 -16.71 7.08
CA ARG A 45 -4.24 -15.76 6.02
C ARG A 45 -4.17 -14.32 6.51
N GLY A 46 -4.75 -14.05 7.68
CA GLY A 46 -4.72 -12.70 8.27
C GLY A 46 -3.31 -12.20 8.57
N LEU A 47 -2.39 -13.07 8.99
CA LEU A 47 -0.98 -12.70 9.21
C LEU A 47 -0.25 -12.39 7.89
N ALA A 48 -0.54 -13.11 6.80
CA ALA A 48 0.03 -12.84 5.49
C ALA A 48 -0.41 -11.45 4.99
N ASP A 49 -1.70 -11.14 5.07
CA ASP A 49 -2.24 -9.85 4.65
C ASP A 49 -1.65 -8.68 5.44
N ARG A 50 -1.48 -8.86 6.76
CA ARG A 50 -0.84 -7.86 7.62
C ARG A 50 0.61 -7.58 7.25
N ARG A 51 1.37 -8.62 6.86
CA ARG A 51 2.77 -8.46 6.42
C ARG A 51 2.85 -7.66 5.13
N VAL A 52 1.95 -7.93 4.16
CA VAL A 52 1.88 -7.19 2.89
C VAL A 52 1.57 -5.71 3.15
N GLU A 53 0.55 -5.43 3.96
CA GLU A 53 0.16 -4.05 4.28
C GLU A 53 1.24 -3.32 5.10
N ALA A 54 1.92 -4.00 6.03
CA ALA A 54 3.03 -3.42 6.78
C ALA A 54 4.23 -3.09 5.87
N SER A 55 4.60 -4.02 4.97
CA SER A 55 5.65 -3.80 3.97
C SER A 55 5.32 -2.61 3.07
N ARG A 56 4.06 -2.53 2.62
CA ARG A 56 3.56 -1.43 1.79
C ARG A 56 3.69 -0.08 2.49
N ARG A 57 3.26 0.02 3.75
CA ARG A 57 3.38 1.26 4.54
C ARG A 57 4.83 1.65 4.77
N SER A 58 5.69 0.68 5.09
CA SER A 58 7.12 0.93 5.29
C SER A 58 7.75 1.52 4.03
N PHE A 59 7.50 0.91 2.86
CA PHE A 59 8.03 1.38 1.59
C PHE A 59 7.50 2.79 1.23
N VAL A 60 6.21 3.05 1.42
CA VAL A 60 5.65 4.39 1.15
C VAL A 60 6.26 5.47 2.06
N ASN A 61 6.48 5.14 3.34
CA ASN A 61 7.11 6.05 4.27
C ASN A 61 8.57 6.32 3.90
N GLU A 62 9.31 5.28 3.53
CA GLU A 62 10.69 5.38 3.05
C GLU A 62 10.77 6.24 1.78
N LEU A 63 9.93 5.95 0.78
CA LEU A 63 9.84 6.72 -0.46
C LEU A 63 9.55 8.20 -0.19
N ARG A 64 8.63 8.50 0.74
CA ARG A 64 8.31 9.88 1.13
C ARG A 64 9.48 10.55 1.87
N GLN A 65 10.09 9.88 2.85
CA GLN A 65 11.21 10.43 3.62
C GLN A 65 12.42 10.73 2.74
N THR A 66 12.68 9.86 1.78
CA THR A 66 13.78 10.00 0.81
C THR A 66 13.55 11.14 -0.18
N LEU A 67 12.34 11.24 -0.75
CA LEU A 67 12.10 12.18 -1.85
C LEU A 67 11.65 13.57 -1.41
N THR A 68 11.12 13.72 -0.19
CA THR A 68 10.75 15.04 0.36
C THR A 68 11.90 16.04 0.39
N PRO A 69 13.12 15.71 0.90
CA PRO A 69 14.23 16.67 0.94
C PRO A 69 14.83 16.98 -0.44
N LEU A 70 14.50 16.19 -1.47
CA LEU A 70 14.97 16.41 -2.84
C LEU A 70 14.05 17.35 -3.64
N GLN A 71 12.99 17.87 -3.02
CA GLN A 71 12.08 18.80 -3.69
C GLN A 71 12.72 20.18 -3.91
N PRO A 72 12.44 20.86 -5.04
CA PRO A 72 11.62 20.39 -6.16
C PRO A 72 12.36 19.40 -7.07
N LEU A 73 11.68 18.32 -7.46
CA LEU A 73 12.20 17.27 -8.34
C LEU A 73 12.10 17.72 -9.82
N ARG A 74 12.92 18.71 -10.20
CA ARG A 74 12.97 19.30 -11.56
C ARG A 74 14.18 18.83 -12.40
N ASP A 75 15.16 18.19 -11.78
CA ASP A 75 16.44 17.84 -12.42
C ASP A 75 16.75 16.33 -12.31
N ALA A 76 17.77 15.88 -13.04
CA ALA A 76 18.37 14.52 -13.02
C ALA A 76 18.93 14.07 -11.65
N LYS A 77 18.54 14.72 -10.55
CA LYS A 77 18.79 14.29 -9.18
C LYS A 77 18.10 12.97 -8.86
N VAL A 78 17.10 12.59 -9.63
CA VAL A 78 16.46 11.30 -9.49
C VAL A 78 16.37 10.70 -10.87
N SER A 79 16.77 9.44 -10.99
CA SER A 79 16.57 8.64 -12.19
C SER A 79 15.95 7.31 -11.80
N GLY A 80 15.24 6.65 -12.69
CA GLY A 80 14.63 5.37 -12.37
C GLY A 80 13.81 4.82 -13.51
N ASP A 81 13.33 3.61 -13.29
CA ASP A 81 12.52 2.86 -14.22
C ASP A 81 11.42 2.11 -13.46
N ALA A 82 10.79 1.13 -14.12
CA ALA A 82 9.75 0.32 -13.51
C ALA A 82 10.24 -0.46 -12.28
N GLU A 83 11.54 -0.77 -12.17
CA GLU A 83 12.09 -1.63 -11.12
C GLU A 83 12.64 -0.85 -9.93
N GLY A 84 12.92 0.44 -10.08
CA GLY A 84 13.48 1.20 -8.98
C GLY A 84 13.81 2.65 -9.29
N LEU A 85 14.27 3.33 -8.25
CA LEU A 85 14.60 4.74 -8.24
C LEU A 85 16.00 4.94 -7.68
N SER A 86 16.88 5.58 -8.43
CA SER A 86 18.20 6.01 -7.98
C SER A 86 18.23 7.51 -7.68
N TYR A 87 18.97 7.90 -6.66
CA TYR A 87 19.12 9.27 -6.20
C TYR A 87 20.43 9.47 -5.44
N PRO A 88 21.01 10.70 -5.41
CA PRO A 88 22.21 10.98 -4.65
C PRO A 88 21.89 10.98 -3.15
N CYS A 89 22.78 10.37 -2.38
CA CYS A 89 22.74 10.34 -0.93
C CYS A 89 24.14 10.61 -0.36
N ALA A 90 24.28 10.74 0.97
CA ALA A 90 25.52 11.18 1.61
C ALA A 90 26.77 10.36 1.24
N ASN A 91 26.59 9.07 0.90
CA ASN A 91 27.67 8.13 0.59
C ASN A 91 27.71 7.69 -0.88
N GLY A 92 27.15 8.49 -1.81
CA GLY A 92 27.14 8.19 -3.25
C GLY A 92 25.74 8.09 -3.82
N GLU A 93 25.46 7.03 -4.58
CA GLU A 93 24.16 6.78 -5.20
C GLU A 93 23.38 5.75 -4.40
N CYS A 94 22.18 6.14 -3.95
CA CYS A 94 21.25 5.26 -3.28
C CYS A 94 20.17 4.81 -4.26
N ALA A 95 19.66 3.60 -4.07
CA ALA A 95 18.57 3.04 -4.86
C ALA A 95 17.44 2.58 -3.95
N LEU A 96 16.21 2.85 -4.37
CA LEU A 96 14.98 2.46 -3.70
C LEU A 96 14.18 1.59 -4.67
N ARG A 97 13.93 0.34 -4.26
CA ARG A 97 13.23 -0.67 -5.07
C ARG A 97 11.94 -1.09 -4.37
N PRO A 98 10.79 -1.11 -5.08
CA PRO A 98 9.57 -1.63 -4.51
C PRO A 98 9.74 -3.13 -4.20
N PRO A 99 9.17 -3.64 -3.09
CA PRO A 99 9.29 -5.05 -2.71
C PRO A 99 8.59 -6.00 -3.69
N ASN A 100 7.59 -5.50 -4.41
CA ASN A 100 6.84 -6.20 -5.44
C ASN A 100 6.23 -5.17 -6.40
N GLY A 101 5.87 -5.56 -7.62
CA GLY A 101 5.24 -4.63 -8.58
C GLY A 101 6.24 -3.67 -9.23
N ARG A 102 5.78 -2.50 -9.68
CA ARG A 102 6.57 -1.54 -10.46
C ARG A 102 6.33 -0.08 -10.08
N LEU A 103 7.30 0.78 -10.36
CA LEU A 103 7.17 2.23 -10.25
C LEU A 103 6.65 2.83 -11.56
N VAL A 104 5.86 3.90 -11.42
CA VAL A 104 5.34 4.72 -12.51
C VAL A 104 5.46 6.17 -12.12
N TYR A 105 5.86 7.01 -13.07
CA TYR A 105 6.18 8.41 -12.84
C TYR A 105 5.12 9.30 -13.47
N LEU A 106 4.67 10.34 -12.76
CA LEU A 106 3.77 11.35 -13.29
C LEU A 106 4.45 12.70 -13.34
N SER A 107 4.40 13.35 -14.50
CA SER A 107 4.77 14.75 -14.69
C SER A 107 3.76 15.43 -15.59
N GLU A 108 3.24 16.57 -15.17
CA GLU A 108 2.36 17.42 -16.01
C GLU A 108 1.13 16.68 -16.58
N GLY A 109 0.64 15.67 -15.85
CA GLY A 109 -0.49 14.83 -16.25
C GLY A 109 -0.12 13.66 -17.18
N ALA A 110 1.12 13.59 -17.69
CA ALA A 110 1.63 12.47 -18.44
C ALA A 110 2.16 11.35 -17.53
N VAL A 111 2.07 10.11 -18.02
CA VAL A 111 2.52 8.90 -17.33
C VAL A 111 3.78 8.36 -18.01
N HIS A 112 4.81 8.08 -17.22
CA HIS A 112 6.10 7.59 -17.71
C HIS A 112 6.52 6.32 -16.96
N THR A 113 7.16 5.39 -17.66
CA THR A 113 7.73 4.16 -17.09
C THR A 113 9.21 4.29 -16.74
N ALA A 114 9.83 5.41 -17.10
CA ALA A 114 11.19 5.78 -16.77
C ALA A 114 11.25 7.27 -16.44
N TRP A 115 12.20 7.63 -15.60
CA TRP A 115 12.46 8.99 -15.17
C TRP A 115 13.97 9.29 -15.24
N PRO A 116 14.38 10.46 -15.74
CA PRO A 116 13.57 11.44 -16.47
C PRO A 116 13.06 10.85 -17.79
N PRO A 117 11.94 11.36 -18.35
CA PRO A 117 11.51 10.98 -19.69
C PRO A 117 12.54 11.42 -20.73
N ALA A 118 12.50 10.82 -21.92
CA ALA A 118 13.36 11.22 -23.02
C ALA A 118 13.19 12.72 -23.31
N PRO A 119 14.28 13.48 -23.47
CA PRO A 119 14.20 14.91 -23.72
C PRO A 119 13.45 15.17 -25.02
N VAL A 120 12.44 16.03 -24.95
CA VAL A 120 11.75 16.58 -26.12
C VAL A 120 12.44 17.89 -26.47
N SER A 121 12.85 18.05 -27.73
CA SER A 121 13.55 19.26 -28.19
C SER A 121 12.73 20.52 -27.87
N ASP A 122 13.40 21.57 -27.39
CA ASP A 122 12.85 22.90 -27.09
C ASP A 122 11.85 22.99 -25.92
N GLN A 123 11.71 21.93 -25.11
CA GLN A 123 10.91 21.97 -23.88
C GLN A 123 11.78 21.98 -22.62
N PRO A 124 11.38 22.72 -21.57
CA PRO A 124 12.04 22.64 -20.28
C PRO A 124 11.92 21.22 -19.70
N PRO A 125 12.87 20.75 -18.87
CA PRO A 125 12.78 19.45 -18.22
C PRO A 125 11.46 19.34 -17.42
N PRO A 126 10.70 18.26 -17.59
CA PRO A 126 9.42 18.13 -16.90
C PRO A 126 9.64 17.95 -15.40
N ARG A 127 8.68 18.43 -14.60
CA ARG A 127 8.72 18.27 -13.14
C ARG A 127 8.00 17.02 -12.68
N LEU A 128 8.67 16.20 -11.87
CA LEU A 128 8.03 15.03 -11.26
C LEU A 128 6.95 15.48 -10.26
N SER A 129 5.70 15.15 -10.57
CA SER A 129 4.51 15.52 -9.80
C SER A 129 4.07 14.41 -8.85
N ALA A 130 4.28 13.14 -9.23
CA ALA A 130 4.05 12.00 -8.34
C ALA A 130 4.82 10.75 -8.79
N VAL A 131 5.05 9.84 -7.85
CA VAL A 131 5.45 8.46 -8.11
C VAL A 131 4.31 7.56 -7.66
N LEU A 132 3.83 6.70 -8.57
CA LEU A 132 2.94 5.61 -8.23
C LEU A 132 3.74 4.33 -8.10
N TRP A 133 3.25 3.49 -7.21
CA TRP A 133 3.67 2.11 -7.09
C TRP A 133 2.47 1.24 -7.49
N GLN A 134 2.64 0.39 -8.50
CA GLN A 134 1.62 -0.51 -9.04
C GLN A 134 1.98 -1.97 -8.79
N ASP A 135 0.98 -2.85 -8.65
CA ASP A 135 1.21 -4.30 -8.69
C ASP A 135 1.36 -4.81 -10.13
N GLY A 136 1.48 -6.14 -10.29
CA GLY A 136 1.64 -6.79 -11.59
C GLY A 136 0.43 -6.63 -12.52
N ASP A 137 -0.75 -6.35 -11.97
CA ASP A 137 -1.99 -6.12 -12.72
C ASP A 137 -2.18 -4.63 -13.07
N GLY A 138 -1.23 -3.78 -12.69
CA GLY A 138 -1.30 -2.33 -12.91
C GLY A 138 -2.18 -1.59 -11.90
N LYS A 139 -2.67 -2.25 -10.85
CA LYS A 139 -3.44 -1.60 -9.80
C LYS A 139 -2.51 -0.77 -8.91
N ASN A 140 -2.91 0.47 -8.64
CA ASN A 140 -2.15 1.38 -7.79
C ASN A 140 -2.13 0.89 -6.34
N LEU A 141 -0.95 0.45 -5.89
CA LEU A 141 -0.65 0.14 -4.50
C LEU A 141 -0.34 1.40 -3.71
N ALA A 142 0.36 2.40 -4.27
CA ALA A 142 0.56 3.66 -3.56
C ALA A 142 0.76 4.83 -4.50
N THR A 143 0.61 6.03 -3.95
CA THR A 143 0.93 7.27 -4.65
C THR A 143 1.61 8.23 -3.69
N VAL A 144 2.82 8.65 -4.02
CA VAL A 144 3.52 9.73 -3.35
C VAL A 144 3.47 10.94 -4.27
N LYS A 145 2.72 11.97 -3.85
CA LYS A 145 2.58 13.22 -4.57
C LYS A 145 3.62 14.21 -4.07
N PHE A 146 4.19 14.97 -5.01
CA PHE A 146 5.10 16.07 -4.71
C PHE A 146 4.36 17.38 -4.99
N PRO A 147 4.33 18.32 -4.03
CA PRO A 147 3.76 19.63 -4.28
C PRO A 147 4.50 20.30 -5.44
N VAL A 148 3.72 20.74 -6.41
CA VAL A 148 4.20 21.59 -7.50
C VAL A 148 3.95 23.03 -7.07
N GLU A 149 4.91 23.61 -6.36
CA GLU A 149 4.90 25.06 -6.16
C GLU A 149 5.09 25.74 -7.51
N HIS A 150 4.07 26.50 -7.91
CA HIS A 150 4.13 27.45 -8.99
C HIS A 150 4.81 28.73 -8.48
N GLU A 151 5.61 29.39 -9.32
CA GLU A 151 6.14 30.71 -8.96
C GLU A 151 4.98 31.65 -8.66
N ALA A 152 5.03 32.33 -7.52
CA ALA A 152 3.94 33.16 -7.01
C ALA A 152 3.53 34.29 -7.97
N ASP A 153 4.40 34.63 -8.92
CA ASP A 153 4.20 35.71 -9.88
C ASP A 153 3.52 35.24 -11.18
N CYS A 154 3.15 33.97 -11.30
CA CYS A 154 2.44 33.47 -12.47
C CYS A 154 0.92 33.64 -12.34
N LEU A 155 0.27 34.12 -13.41
CA LEU A 155 -1.19 34.03 -13.51
C LEU A 155 -1.51 32.61 -13.98
N PHE A 156 -2.08 31.78 -13.09
CA PHE A 156 -2.50 30.43 -13.45
C PHE A 156 -3.75 30.50 -14.33
N ASP A 157 -3.60 30.14 -15.61
CA ASP A 157 -4.73 29.98 -16.51
C ASP A 157 -5.38 28.60 -16.28
N MET A 158 -6.64 28.61 -15.83
CA MET A 158 -7.36 27.41 -15.48
C MET A 158 -7.81 26.57 -16.70
N ILE A 159 -7.87 27.18 -17.89
CA ILE A 159 -8.26 26.52 -19.15
C ILE A 159 -7.07 25.76 -19.73
N SER A 160 -5.93 26.43 -19.86
CA SER A 160 -4.70 25.80 -20.37
C SER A 160 -3.95 24.98 -19.31
N ARG A 161 -4.24 25.22 -18.03
CA ARG A 161 -3.48 24.70 -16.87
C ARG A 161 -2.00 25.08 -16.91
N THR A 162 -1.69 26.24 -17.46
CA THR A 162 -0.32 26.76 -17.56
C THR A 162 -0.17 28.06 -16.78
N CYS A 163 1.02 28.26 -16.20
CA CYS A 163 1.44 29.54 -15.64
C CYS A 163 1.77 30.51 -16.78
N LEU A 164 1.04 31.62 -16.91
CA LEU A 164 1.42 32.72 -17.80
C LEU A 164 2.28 33.70 -17.00
N GLN A 165 3.49 34.00 -17.49
CA GLN A 165 4.25 35.13 -16.94
C GLN A 165 3.51 36.42 -17.31
N PRO A 166 3.30 37.35 -16.36
CA PRO A 166 2.78 38.66 -16.69
C PRO A 166 3.75 39.28 -17.68
N GLN A 167 3.25 39.66 -18.86
CA GLN A 167 4.06 40.37 -19.84
C GLN A 167 4.57 41.63 -19.14
N SER A 168 5.86 41.66 -18.82
CA SER A 168 6.52 42.84 -18.28
C SER A 168 6.26 43.93 -19.30
N SER A 169 5.32 44.82 -18.98
CA SER A 169 4.95 45.93 -19.85
C SER A 169 6.22 46.76 -20.02
N ALA A 170 6.85 46.61 -21.17
CA ALA A 170 8.04 47.34 -21.56
C ALA A 170 7.80 48.82 -21.26
N SER A 171 8.57 49.35 -20.31
CA SER A 171 8.59 50.74 -19.93
C SER A 171 8.86 51.57 -21.20
N ALA A 172 7.81 52.24 -21.68
CA ALA A 172 7.95 53.27 -22.69
C ALA A 172 8.98 54.29 -22.20
N SER A 173 10.09 54.40 -22.93
CA SER A 173 11.11 55.43 -22.77
C SER A 173 10.73 56.66 -23.58
#